data_AF-A0A951GHH2-F1
#
_entry.id   AF-A0A951GHH2-F1
#
_cell.length_a   1.000
_cell.length_b   1.000
_cell.length_c   1.000
_cell.angle_alpha   90.00
_cell.angle_beta   90.00
_cell.angle_gamma   90.00
#
_symmetry.space_group_name_H-M   'P 1'
#
loop_
_entity.id
_entity.type
_entity.pdbx_description
1 polymer ?
#
loop_
_entity_poly.entity_id
_entity_poly.type
_entity_poly.pdbx_seq_one_letter_code
_entity_poly.pdbx_strand_id
1 'polypeptide(L)' 'IVKEALKDEAHRNMALCEQLVKDCFASQDYTEGRTAFMEKRRPVFTGR' A
#
# COMPACT_ATOMS: atom_id res chain seq x y z
N ILE A 1 -4.20 -3.36 -7.45
CA ILE A 1 -5.38 -2.45 -7.42
C ILE A 1 -5.64 -1.81 -8.79
N VAL A 2 -4.78 -0.92 -9.33
CA VAL A 2 -5.05 -0.23 -10.62
C VAL A 2 -5.34 -1.20 -11.78
N LYS A 3 -4.59 -2.30 -11.87
CA LYS A 3 -4.85 -3.35 -12.87
C LYS A 3 -6.24 -3.99 -12.74
N GLU A 4 -6.76 -4.12 -11.52
CA GLU A 4 -8.12 -4.64 -11.29
C GLU A 4 -9.19 -3.61 -11.68
N ALA A 5 -8.92 -2.31 -11.51
CA ALA A 5 -9.85 -1.25 -11.91
C ALA A 5 -10.06 -1.18 -13.44
N LEU A 6 -9.08 -1.63 -14.22
CA LEU A 6 -9.15 -1.70 -15.68
C LEU A 6 -9.93 -2.92 -16.20
N LYS A 7 -10.31 -3.87 -15.34
CA LYS A 7 -11.15 -5.00 -15.73
C LYS A 7 -12.63 -4.61 -15.69
N ASP A 8 -13.42 -5.32 -16.48
CA ASP A 8 -14.88 -5.34 -16.32
C ASP A 8 -15.25 -5.67 -14.89
N GLU A 9 -16.32 -5.07 -14.39
CA GLU A 9 -16.75 -5.19 -13.00
C GLU A 9 -16.91 -6.64 -12.55
N ALA A 10 -17.49 -7.49 -13.40
CA ALA A 10 -17.68 -8.91 -13.14
C ALA A 10 -16.36 -9.71 -13.00
N HIS A 11 -15.23 -9.17 -13.47
CA HIS A 11 -13.93 -9.84 -13.49
C HIS A 11 -12.94 -9.27 -12.48
N ARG A 12 -13.33 -8.29 -11.67
CA ARG A 12 -12.46 -7.68 -10.65
C ARG A 12 -12.27 -8.64 -9.47
N ASN A 13 -11.03 -8.79 -9.04
CA ASN A 13 -10.73 -9.51 -7.82
C ASN A 13 -10.67 -8.53 -6.63
N MET A 14 -11.81 -8.34 -5.97
CA MET A 14 -11.91 -7.42 -4.83
C MET A 14 -11.16 -7.92 -3.59
N ALA A 15 -11.12 -9.24 -3.36
CA ALA A 15 -10.36 -9.83 -2.26
C ALA A 15 -8.85 -9.56 -2.40
N LEU A 16 -8.32 -9.68 -3.63
CA LEU A 16 -6.94 -9.31 -3.92
C LEU A 16 -6.67 -7.83 -3.66
N CYS A 17 -7.59 -6.93 -4.07
CA CYS A 17 -7.45 -5.51 -3.78
C CYS A 17 -7.39 -5.23 -2.27
N GLU A 18 -8.26 -5.86 -1.48
CA GLU A 18 -8.26 -5.71 -0.02
C GLU A 18 -6.96 -6.24 0.60
N GLN A 19 -6.46 -7.38 0.14
CA GLN A 19 -5.19 -7.94 0.60
C GLN A 19 -4.03 -6.98 0.32
N LEU A 20 -3.94 -6.45 -0.91
CA LEU A 20 -2.88 -5.50 -1.28
C LEU A 20 -2.91 -4.21 -0.44
N VAL A 21 -4.10 -3.73 -0.06
CA VAL A 21 -4.23 -2.60 0.86
C VAL A 21 -3.69 -3.00 2.24
N LYS A 22 -4.14 -4.13 2.78
CA LYS A 22 -3.67 -4.61 4.10
C LYS A 22 -2.15 -4.77 4.14
N ASP A 23 -1.56 -5.39 3.12
CA ASP A 23 -0.12 -5.60 3.03
C ASP A 23 0.64 -4.26 2.97
N CYS A 24 0.14 -3.30 2.20
CA CYS A 24 0.75 -1.96 2.13
C CYS A 24 0.77 -1.28 3.50
N PHE A 25 -0.33 -1.32 4.25
CA PHE A 25 -0.43 -0.70 5.58
C PHE A 25 0.35 -1.46 6.66
N ALA A 26 0.57 -2.76 6.48
CA ALA A 26 1.40 -3.59 7.36
C ALA A 26 2.90 -3.46 7.08
N SER A 27 3.30 -2.82 5.97
CA SER A 27 4.71 -2.68 5.59
C SER A 27 5.50 -1.79 6.56
N GLN A 28 6.80 -2.09 6.70
CA GLN A 28 7.71 -1.25 7.49
C GLN A 28 7.81 0.16 6.91
N ASP A 29 7.75 0.27 5.59
CA ASP A 29 7.80 1.55 4.88
C ASP A 29 6.59 2.44 5.19
N TYR A 30 5.40 1.85 5.43
CA TYR A 30 4.24 2.62 5.88
C TYR A 30 4.47 3.22 7.29
N THR A 31 5.00 2.43 8.22
CA THR A 31 5.39 2.92 9.55
C THR A 31 6.47 3.99 9.47
N GLU A 32 7.53 3.75 8.70
CA GLU A 32 8.64 4.69 8.52
C GLU A 32 8.20 6.01 7.91
N GLY A 33 7.35 5.98 6.87
CA GLY A 33 6.81 7.19 6.26
C GLY A 33 6.05 8.05 7.26
N ARG A 34 5.24 7.43 8.13
CA ARG A 34 4.52 8.13 9.20
C ARG A 34 5.45 8.70 10.26
N THR A 35 6.43 7.91 10.71
CA THR A 35 7.42 8.34 11.71
C THR A 35 8.26 9.50 11.20
N ALA A 36 8.84 9.37 10.01
CA ALA A 36 9.66 10.39 9.38
C ALA A 36 8.90 11.70 9.16
N PHE A 37 7.61 11.62 8.79
CA PHE A 37 6.74 12.78 8.66
C PHE A 37 6.57 13.51 9.99
N MET A 38 6.26 12.78 11.07
CA MET A 38 6.11 13.36 12.41
C MET A 38 7.40 14.00 12.91
N GLU A 39 8.55 13.38 12.61
CA GLU A 39 9.88 13.85 12.99
C GLU A 39 10.43 14.95 12.06
N LYS A 40 9.70 15.31 10.98
CA LYS A 40 10.14 16.27 9.94
C LYS A 40 11.50 15.93 9.31
N ARG A 41 11.76 14.64 9.12
CA ARG A 41 12.97 14.14 8.44
C ARG A 41 12.61 13.44 7.14
N ARG A 42 13.64 13.17 6.31
CA ARG A 42 13.44 12.34 5.11
C ARG A 42 13.23 10.89 5.54
N PRO A 43 12.22 10.18 4.98
CA PRO A 43 12.05 8.75 5.22
C PRO A 43 13.12 7.93 4.51
N VAL A 44 13.43 6.76 5.05
CA VAL A 44 14.32 5.75 4.44
C VAL A 44 13.51 4.50 4.10
N PHE A 45 13.00 4.46 2.88
CA PHE A 45 12.23 3.31 2.38
C PHE A 45 13.14 2.17 1.96
N THR A 46 12.73 0.94 2.27
CA THR A 46 13.52 -0.28 2.03
C THR A 46 12.81 -1.31 1.16
N GLY A 47 11.52 -1.12 0.86
CA GLY A 47 10.76 -1.95 -0.08
C GLY A 47 10.47 -3.36 0.42
N ARG A 48 10.40 -3.56 1.73
CA ARG A 48 10.21 -4.86 2.39
C ARG A 48 9.14 -4.81 3.49
#